data_AF-U2TWC4-F1
#
_entry.id   AF-U2TWC4-F1
#
_cell.length_a   1.000
_cell.length_b   1.000
_cell.length_c   1.000
_cell.angle_alpha   90.00
_cell.angle_beta   90.00
_cell.angle_gamma   90.00
#
_symmetry.space_group_name_H-M   'P 1'
#
loop_
_entity.id
_entity.type
_entity.pdbx_description
1 polymer ?
#
loop_
_entity_poly.entity_id
_entity_poly.type
_entity_poly.pdbx_seq_one_letter_code
_entity_poly.pdbx_strand_id
1 'polypeptide(L)'
;MDVNPFAARVDALADDEFALLREAVGTRACRDAHGWGAFAEAADSLRPRPPCPLCGDGGRPVRDGRAPNGSQRWPCRACGRRYGSLTSTIFERTKADFPTWVAFVSAMCWNCQPDAAAEPCGISHRTAFEWRHRVFAAAGTRQDSIVLSGRVWIDVFDSVSFAGLSVGKFRV
;
A
#
# COMPACT_ATOMS: atom_id res chain seq x y z
N MET A 1 0.06 -11.96 37.72
CA MET A 1 -0.24 -11.59 36.32
C MET A 1 -1.72 -11.36 36.26
N ASP A 2 -2.15 -10.13 36.03
CA ASP A 2 -3.57 -9.84 35.85
C ASP A 2 -4.05 -10.57 34.61
N VAL A 3 -5.05 -11.44 34.81
CA VAL A 3 -5.67 -12.19 33.72
C VAL A 3 -6.32 -11.19 32.77
N ASN A 4 -6.07 -11.34 31.46
CA ASN A 4 -6.64 -10.44 30.46
C ASN A 4 -8.18 -10.48 30.54
N PRO A 5 -8.85 -9.36 30.90
CA PRO A 5 -10.30 -9.35 31.13
C PRO A 5 -11.13 -9.63 29.88
N PHE A 6 -10.51 -9.58 28.69
CA PHE A 6 -11.17 -9.86 27.42
C PHE A 6 -11.05 -11.32 26.97
N ALA A 7 -10.22 -12.15 27.61
CA ALA A 7 -9.91 -13.50 27.15
C ALA A 7 -11.17 -14.36 26.96
N ALA A 8 -11.99 -14.49 28.02
CA ALA A 8 -13.24 -15.27 27.96
C ALA A 8 -14.23 -14.74 26.90
N ARG A 9 -14.22 -13.44 26.63
CA ARG A 9 -15.07 -12.84 25.60
C ARG A 9 -14.58 -13.20 24.19
N VAL A 10 -13.26 -13.22 23.98
CA VAL A 10 -12.66 -13.58 22.70
C VAL A 10 -12.84 -15.07 22.42
N ASP A 11 -12.64 -15.93 23.43
CA ASP A 11 -12.78 -17.39 23.32
C ASP A 11 -14.23 -17.82 22.99
N ALA A 12 -15.22 -16.99 23.32
CA ALA A 12 -16.62 -17.28 23.06
C ALA A 12 -17.12 -16.84 21.66
N LEU A 13 -16.29 -16.16 20.87
CA LEU A 13 -16.68 -15.68 19.54
C LEU A 13 -16.74 -16.81 18.52
N ALA A 14 -17.71 -16.75 17.61
CA ALA A 14 -17.67 -17.56 16.41
C ALA A 14 -16.51 -17.14 15.49
N ASP A 15 -16.10 -18.02 14.56
CA ASP A 15 -14.95 -17.78 13.68
C ASP A 15 -15.10 -16.50 12.84
N ASP A 16 -16.31 -16.21 12.35
CA ASP A 16 -16.62 -15.01 11.58
C ASP A 16 -16.59 -13.74 12.44
N GLU A 17 -17.15 -13.78 13.64
CA GLU A 17 -17.08 -12.68 14.60
C GLU A 17 -15.65 -12.41 15.06
N PHE A 18 -14.86 -13.47 15.29
CA PHE A 18 -13.45 -13.35 15.63
C PHE A 18 -12.64 -12.75 14.47
N ALA A 19 -12.94 -13.12 13.23
CA ALA A 19 -12.32 -12.53 12.05
C ALA A 19 -12.62 -11.02 11.94
N LEU A 20 -13.88 -10.61 12.16
CA LEU A 20 -14.28 -9.21 12.18
C LEU A 20 -13.61 -8.43 13.33
N LEU A 21 -13.50 -9.04 14.52
CA LEU A 21 -12.78 -8.43 15.64
C LEU A 21 -11.31 -8.22 15.29
N ARG A 22 -10.64 -9.21 14.71
CA ARG A 22 -9.23 -9.12 14.31
C ARG A 22 -9.01 -8.01 13.27
N GLU A 23 -9.91 -7.89 12.29
CA GLU A 23 -9.88 -6.79 11.31
C GLU A 23 -10.01 -5.41 11.99
N ALA A 24 -10.96 -5.27 12.91
CA ALA A 24 -11.17 -4.02 13.64
C ALA A 24 -9.97 -3.63 14.52
N VAL A 25 -9.38 -4.62 15.21
CA VAL A 25 -8.16 -4.43 16.01
C VAL A 25 -6.98 -4.04 15.10
N GLY A 26 -6.81 -4.72 13.97
CA GLY A 26 -5.77 -4.39 12.98
C GLY A 26 -5.91 -2.98 12.42
N THR A 27 -7.14 -2.56 12.10
CA THR A 27 -7.48 -1.20 11.66
C THR A 27 -7.09 -0.17 12.72
N ARG A 28 -7.45 -0.41 13.99
CA ARG A 28 -7.09 0.48 15.11
C ARG A 28 -5.57 0.55 15.28
N ALA A 29 -4.89 -0.59 15.32
CA ALA A 29 -3.44 -0.65 15.49
C ALA A 29 -2.71 0.10 14.36
N CYS A 30 -3.16 -0.04 13.10
CA CYS A 30 -2.60 0.71 11.98
C CYS A 30 -2.85 2.21 12.13
N ARG A 31 -4.03 2.63 12.59
CA ARG A 31 -4.32 4.04 12.84
C ARG A 31 -3.40 4.62 13.92
N ASP A 32 -3.13 3.87 14.98
CA ASP A 32 -2.24 4.30 16.06
C ASP A 32 -0.78 4.38 15.60
N ALA A 33 -0.31 3.41 14.80
CA ALA A 33 1.09 3.33 14.36
C ALA A 33 1.42 4.22 13.15
N HIS A 34 0.48 4.38 12.21
CA HIS A 34 0.72 5.00 10.90
C HIS A 34 -0.20 6.19 10.61
N GLY A 35 -1.15 6.50 11.50
CA GLY A 35 -2.11 7.61 11.35
C GLY A 35 -3.37 7.26 10.55
N TRP A 36 -3.41 6.11 9.87
CA TRP A 36 -4.56 5.67 9.07
C TRP A 36 -4.91 4.21 9.34
N GLY A 37 -6.20 3.91 9.47
CA GLY A 37 -6.69 2.54 9.63
C GLY A 37 -7.12 1.89 8.31
N ALA A 38 -7.46 2.70 7.31
CA ALA A 38 -8.00 2.23 6.04
C ALA A 38 -7.49 3.03 4.85
N PHE A 39 -7.52 2.42 3.65
CA PHE A 39 -7.13 3.07 2.40
C PHE A 39 -7.91 4.35 2.11
N ALA A 40 -9.21 4.40 2.46
CA ALA A 40 -10.04 5.57 2.24
C ALA A 40 -9.54 6.78 3.06
N GLU A 41 -9.20 6.55 4.34
CA GLU A 41 -8.65 7.58 5.25
C GLU A 41 -7.31 8.09 4.74
N ALA A 42 -6.40 7.17 4.37
CA ALA A 42 -5.10 7.50 3.82
C ALA A 42 -5.20 8.27 2.50
N ALA A 43 -6.08 7.84 1.60
CA ALA A 43 -6.24 8.48 0.30
C ALA A 43 -6.87 9.87 0.39
N ASP A 44 -7.85 10.08 1.27
CA ASP A 44 -8.42 11.42 1.49
C ASP A 44 -7.37 12.40 2.04
N SER A 45 -6.44 11.91 2.88
CA SER A 45 -5.37 12.72 3.47
C SER A 45 -4.23 13.01 2.48
N LEU A 46 -3.71 11.97 1.81
CA LEU A 46 -2.50 12.06 0.97
C LEU A 46 -2.79 12.41 -0.49
N ARG A 47 -4.00 12.13 -0.98
CA ARG A 47 -4.41 12.36 -2.38
C ARG A 47 -5.77 13.03 -2.44
N PRO A 48 -5.93 14.25 -1.87
CA PRO A 48 -7.22 14.94 -1.82
C PRO A 48 -7.77 15.31 -3.20
N ARG A 49 -6.93 15.28 -4.25
CA ARG A 49 -7.29 15.54 -5.65
C ARG A 49 -6.42 14.68 -6.58
N PRO A 50 -6.74 13.38 -6.77
CA PRO A 50 -5.92 12.51 -7.61
C PRO A 50 -5.97 12.96 -9.09
N PRO A 51 -4.86 12.89 -9.84
CA PRO A 51 -4.86 13.21 -11.26
C PRO A 51 -5.63 12.14 -12.06
N CYS A 52 -6.14 12.53 -13.22
CA CYS A 52 -6.82 11.58 -14.10
C CYS A 52 -5.78 10.63 -14.72
N PRO A 53 -6.02 9.31 -14.76
CA PRO A 53 -5.07 8.35 -15.34
C PRO A 53 -4.80 8.59 -16.83
N LEU A 54 -5.76 9.18 -17.57
CA LEU A 54 -5.60 9.51 -18.99
C LEU A 54 -5.12 10.95 -19.25
N CYS A 55 -5.67 11.93 -18.52
CA CYS A 55 -5.42 13.36 -18.79
C CYS A 55 -4.37 13.99 -17.87
N GLY A 56 -3.86 13.25 -16.89
CA GLY A 56 -3.02 13.80 -15.83
C GLY A 56 -3.69 14.99 -15.12
N ASP A 57 -2.93 16.06 -14.99
CA ASP A 57 -3.36 17.31 -14.34
C ASP A 57 -4.45 18.05 -15.12
N GLY A 58 -4.58 17.80 -16.43
CA GLY A 58 -5.62 18.37 -17.28
C GLY A 58 -7.02 17.82 -17.00
N GLY A 59 -7.15 16.73 -16.22
CA GLY A 59 -8.40 15.99 -16.04
C GLY A 59 -9.51 16.69 -15.23
N ARG A 60 -9.19 17.78 -14.51
CA ARG A 60 -10.14 18.50 -13.64
C ARG A 60 -11.05 17.55 -12.81
N PRO A 61 -10.47 16.79 -11.87
CA PRO A 61 -11.22 15.88 -10.98
C PRO A 61 -12.31 16.59 -10.19
N VAL A 62 -13.47 15.91 -10.06
CA VAL A 62 -14.60 16.30 -9.21
C VAL A 62 -15.00 15.13 -8.33
N ARG A 63 -15.52 15.37 -7.12
CA ARG A 63 -16.01 14.32 -6.22
C ARG A 63 -17.41 13.84 -6.66
N ASP A 64 -17.60 12.53 -6.77
CA ASP A 64 -18.86 11.89 -7.20
C ASP A 64 -19.23 10.72 -6.26
N GLY A 65 -19.54 11.04 -5.01
CA GLY A 65 -19.89 10.05 -3.99
C GLY A 65 -18.75 9.08 -3.63
N ARG A 66 -19.07 8.08 -2.81
CA ARG A 66 -18.11 7.08 -2.32
C ARG A 66 -18.52 5.68 -2.77
N ALA A 67 -17.53 4.82 -2.98
CA ALA A 67 -17.77 3.39 -3.18
C ALA A 67 -18.12 2.71 -1.82
N PRO A 68 -18.68 1.48 -1.84
CA PRO A 68 -19.03 0.75 -0.60
C PRO A 68 -17.85 0.58 0.38
N ASN A 69 -16.63 0.53 -0.12
CA ASN A 69 -15.41 0.48 0.68
C ASN A 69 -14.93 1.85 1.22
N GLY A 70 -15.81 2.87 1.20
CA GLY A 70 -15.53 4.23 1.68
C GLY A 70 -14.65 5.10 0.75
N SER A 71 -14.04 4.52 -0.29
CA SER A 71 -13.15 5.27 -1.19
C SER A 71 -13.90 6.30 -2.04
N GLN A 72 -13.34 7.51 -2.16
CA GLN A 72 -13.90 8.56 -2.99
C GLN A 72 -13.80 8.21 -4.48
N ARG A 73 -14.90 8.41 -5.21
CA ARG A 73 -14.97 8.31 -6.67
C ARG A 73 -14.75 9.67 -7.33
N TRP A 74 -14.06 9.64 -8.46
CA TRP A 74 -13.60 10.81 -9.20
C TRP A 74 -13.92 10.69 -10.70
N PRO A 75 -14.91 11.43 -11.22
CA PRO A 75 -15.04 11.69 -12.65
C PRO A 75 -14.07 12.79 -13.11
N CYS A 76 -13.45 12.54 -14.26
CA CYS A 76 -12.70 13.50 -15.04
C CYS A 76 -13.66 14.32 -15.92
N ARG A 77 -13.66 15.65 -15.81
CA ARG A 77 -14.49 16.50 -16.70
C ARG A 77 -13.91 16.67 -18.10
N ALA A 78 -12.62 16.42 -18.29
CA ALA A 78 -11.98 16.53 -19.60
C ALA A 78 -12.27 15.33 -20.50
N CYS A 79 -12.16 14.09 -19.99
CA CYS A 79 -12.36 12.87 -20.77
C CYS A 79 -13.56 12.01 -20.34
N GLY A 80 -14.32 12.42 -19.31
CA GLY A 80 -15.49 11.69 -18.82
C GLY A 80 -15.17 10.39 -18.05
N ARG A 81 -13.90 10.00 -17.92
CA ARG A 81 -13.50 8.76 -17.23
C ARG A 81 -13.78 8.85 -15.72
N ARG A 82 -14.35 7.78 -15.15
CA ARG A 82 -14.46 7.61 -13.69
C ARG A 82 -13.30 6.76 -13.17
N TYR A 83 -12.72 7.16 -12.05
CA TYR A 83 -11.64 6.45 -11.37
C TYR A 83 -11.75 6.60 -9.85
N GLY A 84 -11.02 5.77 -9.12
CA GLY A 84 -11.00 5.76 -7.66
C GLY A 84 -9.79 6.49 -7.09
N SER A 85 -9.78 6.72 -5.79
CA SER A 85 -8.66 7.40 -5.13
C SER A 85 -7.35 6.59 -5.15
N LEU A 86 -7.45 5.27 -5.28
CA LEU A 86 -6.32 4.34 -5.40
C LEU A 86 -5.87 4.11 -6.85
N THR A 87 -6.54 4.70 -7.84
CA THR A 87 -6.12 4.57 -9.25
C THR A 87 -4.73 5.17 -9.43
N SER A 88 -3.90 4.50 -10.24
CA SER A 88 -2.49 4.84 -10.45
C SER A 88 -1.64 4.79 -9.18
N THR A 89 -1.97 3.90 -8.24
CA THR A 89 -1.13 3.59 -7.07
C THR A 89 -0.81 2.10 -7.03
N ILE A 90 0.14 1.71 -6.18
CA ILE A 90 0.45 0.30 -5.94
C ILE A 90 -0.75 -0.49 -5.38
N PHE A 91 -1.70 0.20 -4.76
CA PHE A 91 -2.92 -0.37 -4.18
C PHE A 91 -4.07 -0.48 -5.19
N GLU A 92 -3.86 -0.12 -6.46
CA GLU A 92 -4.90 -0.20 -7.47
C GLU A 92 -5.44 -1.64 -7.60
N ARG A 93 -6.77 -1.76 -7.55
CA ARG A 93 -7.52 -3.01 -7.65
C ARG A 93 -7.13 -4.08 -6.63
N THR A 94 -6.50 -3.70 -5.51
CA THR A 94 -6.25 -4.65 -4.44
C THR A 94 -7.55 -5.06 -3.76
N LYS A 95 -7.59 -6.31 -3.30
CA LYS A 95 -8.67 -6.87 -2.48
C LYS A 95 -8.27 -7.00 -1.01
N ALA A 96 -6.98 -6.87 -0.71
CA ALA A 96 -6.48 -6.91 0.64
C ALA A 96 -6.77 -5.60 1.35
N ASP A 97 -6.95 -5.68 2.65
CA ASP A 97 -7.17 -4.53 3.52
C ASP A 97 -5.87 -3.72 3.73
N PHE A 98 -6.03 -2.58 4.38
CA PHE A 98 -4.90 -1.69 4.66
C PHE A 98 -3.88 -2.33 5.62
N PRO A 99 -4.28 -2.98 6.73
CA PRO A 99 -3.34 -3.69 7.61
C PRO A 99 -2.49 -4.75 6.91
N THR A 100 -3.07 -5.56 6.01
CA THR A 100 -2.31 -6.58 5.28
C THR A 100 -1.24 -5.95 4.39
N TRP A 101 -1.54 -4.84 3.71
CA TRP A 101 -0.54 -4.11 2.93
C TRP A 101 0.56 -3.50 3.79
N VAL A 102 0.21 -2.95 4.95
CA VAL A 102 1.18 -2.43 5.91
C VAL A 102 2.13 -3.54 6.38
N ALA A 103 1.59 -4.71 6.74
CA ALA A 103 2.40 -5.86 7.13
C ALA A 103 3.33 -6.32 5.99
N PHE A 104 2.80 -6.41 4.77
CA PHE A 104 3.58 -6.79 3.59
C PHE A 104 4.72 -5.80 3.30
N VAL A 105 4.43 -4.49 3.27
CA VAL A 105 5.44 -3.45 3.03
C VAL A 105 6.48 -3.45 4.14
N SER A 106 6.07 -3.66 5.39
CA SER A 106 6.99 -3.78 6.52
C SER A 106 7.94 -4.96 6.36
N ALA A 107 7.43 -6.14 5.97
CA ALA A 107 8.26 -7.31 5.68
C ALA A 107 9.26 -7.04 4.53
N MET A 108 8.84 -6.29 3.50
CA MET A 108 9.72 -5.88 2.42
C MET A 108 10.85 -4.93 2.89
N CYS A 109 10.58 -4.05 3.86
CA CYS A 109 11.61 -3.20 4.46
C CYS A 109 12.69 -4.00 5.19
N TRP A 110 12.34 -5.17 5.73
CA TRP A 110 13.29 -6.11 6.34
C TRP A 110 13.94 -7.07 5.32
N ASN A 111 13.75 -6.83 4.03
CA ASN A 111 14.25 -7.66 2.94
C ASN A 111 13.82 -9.14 3.04
N CYS A 112 12.63 -9.40 3.61
CA CYS A 112 12.08 -10.74 3.68
C CYS A 112 11.82 -11.28 2.25
N GLN A 113 11.99 -12.60 2.09
CA GLN A 113 11.62 -13.28 0.86
C GLN A 113 10.09 -13.20 0.63
N PRO A 114 9.61 -13.18 -0.63
CA PRO A 114 8.18 -13.09 -0.92
C PRO A 114 7.35 -14.16 -0.23
N ASP A 115 7.84 -15.39 -0.14
CA ASP A 115 7.17 -16.49 0.55
C ASP A 115 7.04 -16.23 2.06
N ALA A 116 8.10 -15.74 2.69
CA ALA A 116 8.10 -15.39 4.11
C ALA A 116 7.18 -14.19 4.41
N ALA A 117 7.01 -13.27 3.46
CA ALA A 117 6.05 -12.17 3.58
C ALA A 117 4.61 -12.61 3.29
N ALA A 118 4.41 -13.66 2.49
CA ALA A 118 3.11 -14.13 2.06
C ALA A 118 2.32 -14.82 3.18
N GLU A 119 3.02 -15.63 3.99
CA GLU A 119 2.46 -16.43 5.08
C GLU A 119 1.71 -15.59 6.13
N PRO A 120 2.30 -14.56 6.76
CA PRO A 120 1.59 -13.74 7.75
C PRO A 120 0.48 -12.88 7.12
N CYS A 121 0.57 -12.60 5.82
CA CYS A 121 -0.43 -11.84 5.08
C CYS A 121 -1.58 -12.72 4.55
N GLY A 122 -1.48 -14.05 4.65
CA GLY A 122 -2.48 -14.97 4.09
C GLY A 122 -2.65 -14.87 2.57
N ILE A 123 -1.60 -14.50 1.83
CA ILE A 123 -1.63 -14.32 0.37
C ILE A 123 -0.86 -15.43 -0.33
N SER A 124 -1.14 -15.64 -1.62
CA SER A 124 -0.36 -16.59 -2.43
C SER A 124 1.04 -16.05 -2.76
N HIS A 125 2.02 -16.92 -2.98
CA HIS A 125 3.35 -16.54 -3.47
C HIS A 125 3.26 -15.65 -4.73
N ARG A 126 2.39 -15.98 -5.68
CA ARG A 126 2.18 -15.19 -6.90
C ARG A 126 1.74 -13.76 -6.58
N THR A 127 0.82 -13.61 -5.62
CA THR A 127 0.34 -12.29 -5.16
C THR A 127 1.45 -11.52 -4.47
N ALA A 128 2.23 -12.17 -3.59
CA ALA A 128 3.38 -11.56 -2.93
C ALA A 128 4.43 -11.09 -3.94
N PHE A 129 4.75 -11.91 -4.95
CA PHE A 129 5.67 -11.55 -6.01
C PHE A 129 5.16 -10.34 -6.81
N GLU A 130 3.88 -10.32 -7.19
CA GLU A 130 3.27 -9.16 -7.85
C GLU A 130 3.35 -7.89 -7.00
N TRP A 131 3.01 -7.99 -5.71
CA TRP A 131 3.04 -6.85 -4.80
C TRP A 131 4.46 -6.31 -4.61
N ARG A 132 5.46 -7.19 -4.53
CA ARG A 132 6.87 -6.80 -4.50
C ARG A 132 7.25 -5.96 -5.73
N HIS A 133 6.80 -6.35 -6.91
CA HIS A 133 7.04 -5.56 -8.14
C HIS A 133 6.37 -4.20 -8.07
N ARG A 134 5.13 -4.12 -7.57
CA ARG A 134 4.44 -2.85 -7.40
C ARG A 134 5.17 -1.93 -6.42
N VAL A 135 5.61 -2.45 -5.28
CA VAL A 135 6.38 -1.71 -4.26
C VAL A 135 7.69 -1.20 -4.84
N PHE A 136 8.45 -2.04 -5.54
CA PHE A 136 9.70 -1.62 -6.16
C PHE A 136 9.51 -0.65 -7.33
N ALA A 137 8.43 -0.77 -8.12
CA ALA A 137 8.12 0.21 -9.16
C ALA A 137 7.88 1.62 -8.57
N ALA A 138 7.20 1.69 -7.43
CA ALA A 138 7.01 2.95 -6.71
C ALA A 138 8.32 3.49 -6.12
N ALA A 139 9.17 2.62 -5.56
CA ALA A 139 10.48 3.01 -5.05
C ALA A 139 11.42 3.49 -6.17
N GLY A 140 11.44 2.81 -7.33
CA GLY A 140 12.23 3.20 -8.49
C GLY A 140 11.84 4.57 -9.03
N THR A 141 10.53 4.83 -9.15
CA THR A 141 10.02 6.17 -9.55
C THR A 141 10.51 7.27 -8.62
N ARG A 142 10.59 6.99 -7.30
CA ARG A 142 11.13 7.92 -6.32
C ARG A 142 12.64 8.12 -6.51
N GLN A 143 13.40 7.05 -6.73
CA GLN A 143 14.84 7.12 -6.96
C GLN A 143 15.18 7.94 -8.21
N ASP A 144 14.47 7.74 -9.31
CA ASP A 144 14.67 8.48 -10.57
C ASP A 144 14.46 10.00 -10.41
N SER A 145 13.68 10.41 -9.40
CA SER A 145 13.43 11.82 -9.08
C SER A 145 14.53 12.47 -8.22
N ILE A 146 15.44 11.69 -7.63
CA ILE A 146 16.47 12.18 -6.71
C ILE A 146 17.74 12.47 -7.49
N VAL A 147 18.18 13.75 -7.47
CA VAL A 147 19.48 14.18 -8.00
C VAL A 147 20.43 14.38 -6.81
N LEU A 148 21.49 13.59 -6.76
CA LEU A 148 22.55 13.73 -5.76
C LEU A 148 23.51 14.84 -6.20
N SER A 149 23.93 15.71 -5.30
CA SER A 149 24.86 16.80 -5.62
C SER A 149 25.92 16.97 -4.53
N GLY A 150 27.09 17.52 -4.91
CA GLY A 150 28.22 17.70 -4.00
C GLY A 150 29.06 16.43 -3.85
N ARG A 151 29.52 16.16 -2.62
CA ARG A 151 30.33 14.96 -2.29
C ARG A 151 29.42 13.79 -1.92
N VAL A 152 29.43 12.74 -2.73
CA VAL A 152 28.61 11.54 -2.53
C VAL A 152 29.50 10.37 -2.14
N TRP A 153 29.11 9.64 -1.09
CA TRP A 153 29.77 8.41 -0.64
C TRP A 153 28.87 7.22 -0.97
N ILE A 154 29.44 6.15 -1.53
CA ILE A 154 28.75 4.89 -1.85
C ILE A 154 29.42 3.79 -1.01
N ASP A 155 28.65 3.12 -0.17
CA ASP A 155 29.20 2.23 0.88
C ASP A 155 28.90 0.73 0.67
N VAL A 156 28.33 0.35 -0.49
CA VAL A 156 28.06 -1.07 -0.81
C VAL A 156 28.22 -1.32 -2.31
N PHE A 157 29.06 -2.29 -2.68
CA PHE A 157 29.14 -2.86 -4.02
C PHE A 157 28.68 -4.32 -3.95
N ASP A 158 27.38 -4.56 -4.14
CA ASP A 158 26.88 -5.92 -4.33
C ASP A 158 26.88 -6.28 -5.81
N SER A 159 27.43 -7.45 -6.14
CA SER A 159 27.27 -8.07 -7.45
C SER A 159 25.84 -8.62 -7.57
N VAL A 160 24.94 -7.83 -8.17
CA VAL A 160 23.57 -8.25 -8.43
C VAL A 160 23.47 -8.86 -9.83
N SER A 161 23.11 -10.14 -9.91
CA SER A 161 22.72 -10.77 -11.19
C SER A 161 21.36 -10.26 -11.62
N PHE A 162 21.33 -9.45 -12.68
CA PHE A 162 20.11 -8.88 -13.24
C PHE A 162 19.43 -9.86 -14.21
N ALA A 163 18.53 -10.68 -13.70
CA ALA A 163 17.47 -11.28 -14.51
C ALA A 163 16.20 -10.43 -14.36
N GLY A 164 16.10 -9.32 -15.10
CA GLY A 164 14.81 -8.67 -15.37
C GLY A 164 14.44 -7.39 -14.60
N LEU A 165 15.36 -6.69 -13.93
CA LEU A 165 15.11 -5.33 -13.43
C LEU A 165 15.98 -4.31 -14.17
N SER A 166 15.37 -3.23 -14.68
CA SER A 166 16.11 -2.10 -15.23
C SER A 166 16.90 -1.41 -14.12
N VAL A 167 18.20 -1.20 -14.35
CA VAL A 167 19.08 -0.44 -13.45
C VAL A 167 18.54 0.98 -13.31
N GLY A 168 18.24 1.39 -12.08
CA GLY A 168 18.00 2.80 -11.75
C GLY A 168 19.22 3.60 -12.19
N LYS A 169 19.03 4.50 -13.16
CA LYS A 169 20.11 5.37 -13.61
C LYS A 169 20.39 6.38 -12.51
N PHE A 170 21.50 6.23 -11.80
CA PHE A 170 22.04 7.32 -11.00
C PHE A 170 22.38 8.46 -11.96
N ARG A 171 21.54 9.49 -11.96
CA ARG A 171 21.80 10.74 -12.67
C ARG A 171 22.63 11.60 -11.71
N VAL A 172 23.95 11.52 -11.87
CA VAL A 172 24.92 12.43 -11.25
C VAL A 172 24.99 13.71 -12.08
#